data_AF-A0A817GP45-F1
#
_entry.id   AF-A0A817GP45-F1
#
_cell.length_a   1.000
_cell.length_b   1.000
_cell.length_c   1.000
_cell.angle_alpha   90.00
_cell.angle_beta   90.00
_cell.angle_gamma   90.00
#
_symmetry.space_group_name_H-M   'P 1'
#
loop_
_entity.id
_entity.type
_entity.pdbx_description
1 polymer ?
#
loop_
_entity_poly.entity_id
_entity_poly.type
_entity_poly.pdbx_seq_one_letter_code
_entity_poly.pdbx_strand_id
1 'polypeptide(L)'
;MASYDKTIIFRDRIDAGRRLATHSELQNIKSLSPGEKRSFLVISLPRGGTVVGDEVAKLLGISHDLVFPRKIPCPGYSEIAIGAVSEFGDVFWNDDAKKYGLINHPRVQQSKNKQIVEAQRRKQVYRGNRQPMNDLSGKTVILVDDGLATGATMKSAINTCKHLNVKSIIVAVPCGPDDIVEEIRPFVNKIICLTTPHSYRAVGQCYYSFPQTTDEEVIQIMKKYQDLTIFY
;
A
#
# COMPACT_ATOMS: atom_id res chain seq x y z
N MET A 1 0.14 -18.02 -16.84
CA MET A 1 0.10 -16.54 -16.88
C MET A 1 -1.28 -16.12 -16.39
N ALA A 2 -1.36 -15.22 -15.42
CA ALA A 2 -2.64 -14.65 -15.02
C ALA A 2 -3.19 -13.83 -16.20
N SER A 3 -4.43 -14.10 -16.61
CA SER A 3 -5.10 -13.35 -17.67
C SER A 3 -5.74 -12.12 -17.04
N TYR A 4 -5.02 -11.01 -17.00
CA TYR A 4 -5.57 -9.72 -16.60
C TYR A 4 -6.49 -9.17 -17.69
N ASP A 5 -7.65 -8.63 -17.31
CA ASP A 5 -8.49 -7.87 -18.24
C ASP A 5 -7.74 -6.58 -18.61
N LYS A 6 -7.75 -6.21 -19.88
CA LYS A 6 -6.97 -5.08 -20.41
C LYS A 6 -7.83 -3.85 -20.72
N THR A 7 -9.12 -3.93 -20.42
CA THR A 7 -10.14 -2.96 -20.87
C THR A 7 -10.91 -2.30 -19.74
N ILE A 8 -10.74 -2.75 -18.49
CA ILE A 8 -11.50 -2.20 -17.36
C ILE A 8 -11.10 -0.75 -17.10
N ILE A 9 -12.10 0.14 -17.16
CA ILE A 9 -12.04 1.51 -16.66
C ILE A 9 -12.97 1.60 -15.44
N PHE A 10 -12.45 2.10 -14.34
CA PHE A 10 -13.20 2.37 -13.11
C PHE A 10 -13.87 3.75 -13.21
N ARG A 11 -15.06 3.90 -12.65
CA ARG A 11 -15.71 5.21 -12.61
C ARG A 11 -14.92 6.21 -11.74
N ASP A 12 -14.54 5.76 -10.55
CA ASP A 12 -13.82 6.51 -9.52
C ASP A 12 -13.11 5.54 -8.56
N ARG A 13 -12.40 6.05 -7.55
CA ARG A 13 -11.73 5.22 -6.53
C ARG A 13 -12.68 4.35 -5.72
N ILE A 14 -13.92 4.78 -5.52
CA ILE A 14 -14.93 4.02 -4.76
C ILE A 14 -15.38 2.80 -5.59
N ASP A 15 -15.66 2.99 -6.88
CA ASP A 15 -15.98 1.90 -7.81
C ASP A 15 -14.84 0.87 -7.87
N ALA A 16 -13.59 1.34 -7.95
CA ALA A 16 -12.43 0.45 -7.91
C ALA A 16 -12.35 -0.36 -6.60
N GLY A 17 -12.57 0.26 -5.45
CA GLY A 17 -12.60 -0.42 -4.15
C GLY A 17 -13.72 -1.46 -4.05
N ARG A 18 -14.92 -1.15 -4.58
CA ARG A 18 -16.04 -2.10 -4.67
C ARG A 18 -15.66 -3.34 -5.46
N ARG A 19 -15.11 -3.15 -6.66
CA ARG A 19 -14.72 -4.24 -7.54
C ARG A 19 -13.60 -5.09 -6.93
N LEU A 20 -12.65 -4.47 -6.22
CA LEU A 20 -11.63 -5.20 -5.47
C LEU A 20 -12.26 -6.08 -4.38
N ALA A 21 -13.19 -5.54 -3.58
CA ALA A 21 -13.84 -6.30 -2.52
C ALA A 21 -14.68 -7.49 -3.05
N THR A 22 -15.17 -7.41 -4.29
CA THR A 22 -15.89 -8.51 -4.96
C THR A 22 -14.98 -9.56 -5.60
N HIS A 23 -13.66 -9.34 -5.62
CA HIS A 23 -12.73 -10.35 -6.13
C HIS A 23 -12.82 -11.61 -5.24
N SER A 24 -12.89 -12.80 -5.84
CA SER A 24 -13.13 -14.07 -5.14
C SER A 24 -12.22 -14.31 -3.94
N GLU A 25 -10.94 -13.96 -4.08
CA GLU A 25 -9.93 -14.04 -3.02
C GLU A 25 -10.22 -13.18 -1.78
N LEU A 26 -10.89 -12.03 -1.96
CA LEU A 26 -11.24 -11.14 -0.85
C LEU A 26 -12.67 -11.39 -0.37
N GLN A 27 -13.59 -11.70 -1.27
CA GLN A 27 -15.01 -11.85 -0.96
C GLN A 27 -15.28 -12.91 0.12
N ASN A 28 -14.47 -13.98 0.16
CA ASN A 28 -14.57 -15.03 1.18
C ASN A 28 -14.42 -14.49 2.61
N ILE A 29 -13.69 -13.39 2.81
CA ILE A 29 -13.51 -12.76 4.12
C ILE A 29 -14.86 -12.26 4.67
N LYS A 30 -15.79 -11.87 3.80
CA LYS A 30 -17.11 -11.35 4.20
C LYS A 30 -17.92 -12.36 5.00
N SER A 31 -17.78 -13.65 4.68
CA SER A 31 -18.52 -14.76 5.30
C SER A 31 -17.90 -15.25 6.61
N LEU A 32 -16.73 -14.76 6.99
CA LEU A 32 -16.05 -15.15 8.23
C LEU A 32 -16.78 -14.63 9.48
N SER A 33 -16.61 -15.31 10.60
CA SER A 33 -17.10 -14.84 11.89
C SER A 33 -16.41 -13.54 12.32
N PRO A 34 -17.02 -12.74 13.22
CA PRO A 34 -16.38 -11.52 13.74
C PRO A 34 -15.00 -11.77 14.37
N GLY A 35 -14.77 -12.93 14.99
CA GLY A 35 -13.47 -13.30 15.56
C GLY A 35 -12.40 -13.56 14.50
N GLU A 36 -12.74 -14.29 13.44
CA GLU A 36 -11.84 -14.55 12.32
C GLU A 36 -11.50 -13.28 11.54
N LYS A 37 -12.49 -12.40 11.34
CA LYS A 37 -12.31 -11.09 10.70
C LYS A 37 -11.27 -10.21 11.40
N ARG A 38 -11.09 -10.34 12.72
CA ARG A 38 -10.04 -9.62 13.47
C ARG A 38 -8.63 -10.06 13.08
N SER A 39 -8.47 -11.20 12.42
CA SER A 39 -7.18 -11.64 11.87
C SER A 39 -6.84 -10.95 10.55
N PHE A 40 -7.73 -10.10 10.01
CA PHE A 40 -7.52 -9.36 8.77
C PHE A 40 -7.47 -7.86 9.03
N LEU A 41 -6.61 -7.18 8.28
CA LEU A 41 -6.46 -5.73 8.33
C LEU A 41 -6.23 -5.19 6.92
N VAL A 42 -7.00 -4.19 6.51
CA VAL A 42 -6.65 -3.37 5.33
C VAL A 42 -5.61 -2.35 5.76
N ILE A 43 -4.52 -2.26 5.01
CA ILE A 43 -3.52 -1.20 5.15
C ILE A 43 -3.43 -0.45 3.83
N SER A 44 -3.78 0.83 3.83
CA SER A 44 -3.71 1.66 2.63
C SER A 44 -2.46 2.53 2.55
N LEU A 45 -2.04 2.79 1.32
CA LEU A 45 -1.05 3.82 1.00
C LEU A 45 -1.77 5.17 0.76
N PRO A 46 -1.46 6.21 1.54
CA PRO A 46 -2.06 7.52 1.32
C PRO A 46 -1.53 8.21 0.05
N ARG A 47 -2.35 8.99 -0.66
CA ARG A 47 -3.71 9.42 -0.25
C ARG A 47 -4.81 8.67 -0.97
N GLY A 48 -4.68 8.48 -2.28
CA GLY A 48 -5.73 7.87 -3.10
C GLY A 48 -6.04 6.43 -2.69
N GLY A 49 -5.02 5.64 -2.34
CA GLY A 49 -5.18 4.29 -1.81
C GLY A 49 -6.03 4.19 -0.54
N THR A 50 -6.13 5.27 0.25
CA THR A 50 -7.02 5.33 1.42
C THR A 50 -8.48 5.25 1.03
N VAL A 51 -8.91 5.91 -0.06
CA VAL A 51 -10.30 5.89 -0.51
C VAL A 51 -10.69 4.49 -1.00
N VAL A 52 -9.77 3.84 -1.73
CA VAL A 52 -9.97 2.46 -2.21
C VAL A 52 -10.03 1.49 -1.03
N GLY A 53 -9.09 1.62 -0.07
CA GLY A 53 -9.04 0.75 1.10
C GLY A 53 -10.21 0.91 2.06
N ASP A 54 -10.75 2.12 2.23
CA ASP A 54 -11.96 2.35 3.04
C ASP A 54 -13.14 1.54 2.50
N GLU A 55 -13.33 1.57 1.17
CA GLU A 55 -14.43 0.83 0.54
C GLU A 55 -14.20 -0.69 0.63
N VAL A 56 -12.95 -1.17 0.49
CA VAL A 56 -12.61 -2.58 0.71
C VAL A 56 -12.89 -3.01 2.15
N ALA A 57 -12.39 -2.26 3.13
CA ALA A 57 -12.55 -2.55 4.55
C ALA A 57 -14.04 -2.59 4.95
N LYS A 58 -14.80 -1.58 4.50
CA LYS A 58 -16.24 -1.48 4.74
C LYS A 58 -17.02 -2.67 4.19
N LEU A 59 -16.74 -3.10 2.96
CA LEU A 59 -17.48 -4.19 2.32
C LEU A 59 -17.15 -5.57 2.89
N LEU A 60 -15.91 -5.76 3.34
CA LEU A 60 -15.48 -6.99 3.99
C LEU A 60 -15.84 -7.02 5.49
N GLY A 61 -16.07 -5.85 6.09
CA GLY A 61 -16.36 -5.69 7.52
C GLY A 61 -15.13 -5.94 8.39
N ILE A 62 -13.97 -5.44 7.95
CA ILE A 62 -12.68 -5.57 8.65
C ILE A 62 -12.10 -4.18 8.95
N SER A 63 -11.08 -4.12 9.82
CA SER A 63 -10.45 -2.85 10.19
C SER A 63 -9.59 -2.28 9.05
N HIS A 64 -9.30 -0.98 9.14
CA HIS A 64 -8.50 -0.22 8.18
C HIS A 64 -7.47 0.64 8.91
N ASP A 65 -6.22 0.59 8.47
CA ASP A 65 -5.16 1.49 8.88
C ASP A 65 -4.31 1.98 7.69
N LEU A 66 -3.33 2.84 7.95
CA LEU A 66 -2.43 3.42 6.96
C LEU A 66 -0.99 3.03 7.25
N VAL A 67 -0.20 2.96 6.19
CA VAL A 67 1.27 2.86 6.24
C VAL A 67 1.89 4.03 5.47
N PHE A 68 2.98 4.58 6.00
CA PHE A 68 3.64 5.77 5.42
C PHE A 68 5.07 5.50 4.95
N PRO A 69 5.28 4.57 4.00
CA PRO A 69 6.62 4.28 3.53
C PRO A 69 7.15 5.42 2.65
N ARG A 70 8.47 5.62 2.66
CA ARG A 70 9.15 6.61 1.81
C ARG A 70 10.27 5.96 1.01
N LYS A 71 10.23 6.08 -0.32
CA LYS A 71 11.31 5.61 -1.18
C LYS A 71 12.59 6.42 -0.96
N ILE A 72 13.74 5.76 -0.95
CA ILE A 72 15.06 6.37 -1.06
C ILE A 72 15.45 6.35 -2.54
N PRO A 73 15.43 7.50 -3.24
CA PRO A 73 15.77 7.55 -4.65
C PRO A 73 17.26 7.33 -4.90
N CYS A 74 17.57 6.78 -6.07
CA CYS A 74 18.93 6.72 -6.62
C CYS A 74 19.46 8.13 -6.88
N PRO A 75 20.72 8.46 -6.52
CA PRO A 75 21.31 9.75 -6.85
C PRO A 75 21.28 10.01 -8.37
N GLY A 76 20.68 11.12 -8.78
CA GLY A 76 20.55 11.49 -10.20
C GLY A 76 19.32 10.89 -10.91
N TYR A 77 18.61 9.93 -10.30
CA TYR A 77 17.45 9.27 -10.89
C TYR A 77 16.32 9.10 -9.85
N SER A 78 15.47 10.11 -9.70
CA SER A 78 14.40 10.15 -8.67
C SER A 78 13.35 9.03 -8.80
N GLU A 79 13.20 8.49 -10.00
CA GLU A 79 12.23 7.43 -10.29
C GLU A 79 12.71 6.05 -9.87
N ILE A 80 14.03 5.86 -9.79
CA ILE A 80 14.63 4.60 -9.34
C ILE A 80 14.74 4.63 -7.82
N ALA A 81 14.02 3.73 -7.14
CA ALA A 81 14.19 3.53 -5.71
C ALA A 81 15.32 2.53 -5.46
N ILE A 82 16.29 2.91 -4.64
CA ILE A 82 17.39 2.01 -4.18
C ILE A 82 17.11 1.47 -2.78
N GLY A 83 16.09 2.00 -2.12
CA GLY A 83 15.64 1.53 -0.83
C GLY A 83 14.37 2.24 -0.41
N ALA A 84 14.00 2.04 0.85
CA ALA A 84 12.81 2.58 1.46
C ALA A 84 13.02 2.84 2.95
N VAL A 85 12.25 3.77 3.50
CA VAL A 85 12.18 4.10 4.91
C VAL A 85 10.78 3.78 5.41
N SER A 86 10.67 3.07 6.54
CA SER A 86 9.39 2.88 7.23
C SER A 86 9.01 4.11 8.06
N GLU A 87 7.76 4.19 8.48
CA GLU A 87 7.31 5.21 9.43
C GLU A 87 7.91 5.03 10.85
N PHE A 88 8.66 3.95 11.09
CA PHE A 88 9.37 3.67 12.35
C PHE A 88 10.86 4.05 12.26
N GLY A 89 11.33 4.48 11.09
CA GLY A 89 12.72 4.90 10.87
C GLY A 89 13.63 3.80 10.34
N ASP A 90 13.14 2.57 10.20
CA ASP A 90 13.89 1.47 9.59
C ASP A 90 14.15 1.74 8.11
N VAL A 91 15.28 1.21 7.64
CA VAL A 91 15.72 1.41 6.27
C VAL A 91 15.90 0.07 5.59
N PHE A 92 15.21 -0.11 4.47
CA PHE A 92 15.28 -1.31 3.64
C PHE A 92 16.02 -0.97 2.36
N TRP A 93 17.02 -1.76 2.00
CA TRP A 93 17.81 -1.58 0.79
C TRP A 93 17.48 -2.65 -0.23
N ASN A 94 17.30 -2.25 -1.48
CA ASN A 94 17.19 -3.18 -2.60
C ASN A 94 18.53 -3.87 -2.81
N ASP A 95 18.52 -5.08 -3.40
CA ASP A 95 19.74 -5.85 -3.59
C ASP A 95 20.74 -5.15 -4.51
N ASP A 96 20.26 -4.39 -5.51
CA ASP A 96 21.13 -3.54 -6.35
C ASP A 96 21.87 -2.47 -5.54
N ALA A 97 21.23 -1.86 -4.54
CA ALA A 97 21.88 -0.86 -3.71
C ALA A 97 23.04 -1.45 -2.90
N LYS A 98 22.89 -2.70 -2.43
CA LYS A 98 23.95 -3.46 -1.78
C LYS A 98 25.04 -3.84 -2.79
N LYS A 99 24.64 -4.43 -3.92
CA LYS A 99 25.52 -4.93 -4.98
C LYS A 99 26.43 -3.85 -5.54
N TYR A 100 25.90 -2.65 -5.79
CA TYR A 100 26.65 -1.52 -6.35
C TYR A 100 27.25 -0.59 -5.29
N GLY A 101 27.21 -0.97 -4.00
CA GLY A 101 27.83 -0.17 -2.93
C GLY A 101 27.21 1.22 -2.71
N LEU A 102 25.96 1.43 -3.14
CA LEU A 102 25.31 2.74 -3.12
C LEU A 102 24.94 3.20 -1.70
N ILE A 103 24.81 2.26 -0.76
CA ILE A 103 24.33 2.53 0.60
C ILE A 103 25.18 3.61 1.29
N ASN A 104 26.50 3.55 1.17
CA ASN A 104 27.41 4.47 1.86
C ASN A 104 27.63 5.79 1.11
N HIS A 105 27.03 5.97 -0.07
CA HIS A 105 27.21 7.18 -0.86
C HIS A 105 26.63 8.40 -0.12
N PRO A 106 27.37 9.53 0.01
CA PRO A 106 26.92 10.68 0.80
C PRO A 106 25.54 11.24 0.40
N ARG A 107 25.27 11.32 -0.91
CA ARG A 107 23.94 11.74 -1.42
C ARG A 107 22.81 10.78 -1.04
N VAL A 108 23.10 9.49 -0.92
CA VAL A 108 22.12 8.47 -0.49
C VAL A 108 21.82 8.64 0.99
N GLN A 109 22.84 8.81 1.82
CA GLN A 109 22.68 9.07 3.26
C GLN A 109 21.90 10.35 3.54
N GLN A 110 22.18 11.43 2.81
CA GLN A 110 21.41 12.67 2.92
C GLN A 110 19.95 12.47 2.50
N SER A 111 19.71 11.76 1.40
CA SER A 111 18.37 11.44 0.91
C SER A 111 17.59 10.60 1.93
N LYS A 112 18.19 9.54 2.45
CA LYS A 112 17.65 8.67 3.51
C LYS A 112 17.15 9.50 4.70
N ASN A 113 18.00 10.38 5.24
CA ASN A 113 17.63 11.21 6.40
C ASN A 113 16.45 12.15 6.09
N LYS A 114 16.41 12.75 4.90
CA LYS A 114 15.25 13.56 4.47
C LYS A 114 13.98 12.73 4.40
N GLN A 115 14.05 11.50 3.91
CA GLN A 115 12.88 10.61 3.82
C GLN A 115 12.39 10.12 5.19
N ILE A 116 13.29 9.91 6.16
CA ILE A 116 12.92 9.62 7.56
C ILE A 116 12.09 10.76 8.15
N VAL A 117 12.58 12.00 8.04
CA VAL A 117 11.87 13.18 8.57
C VAL A 117 10.51 13.34 7.90
N GLU A 118 10.42 13.17 6.59
CA GLU A 118 9.14 13.27 5.87
C GLU A 118 8.18 12.13 6.21
N ALA A 119 8.67 10.90 6.43
CA ALA A 119 7.85 9.77 6.88
C ALA A 119 7.22 10.08 8.24
N GLN A 120 8.01 10.57 9.20
CA GLN A 120 7.56 10.95 10.53
C GLN A 120 6.55 12.11 10.48
N ARG A 121 6.79 13.13 9.64
CA ARG A 121 5.86 14.25 9.47
C ARG A 121 4.50 13.77 8.94
N ARG A 122 4.48 12.92 7.90
CA ARG A 122 3.23 12.36 7.35
C ARG A 122 2.50 11.48 8.36
N LYS A 123 3.23 10.65 9.09
CA LYS A 123 2.68 9.87 10.20
C LYS A 123 1.97 10.79 11.18
N GLN A 124 2.60 11.87 11.63
CA GLN A 124 1.98 12.81 12.56
C GLN A 124 0.70 13.45 12.00
N VAL A 125 0.70 13.85 10.73
CA VAL A 125 -0.46 14.47 10.07
C VAL A 125 -1.64 13.52 9.98
N TYR A 126 -1.43 12.28 9.52
CA TYR A 126 -2.54 11.36 9.23
C TYR A 126 -2.94 10.48 10.41
N ARG A 127 -1.99 10.05 11.24
CA ARG A 127 -2.26 9.21 12.42
C ARG A 127 -2.78 10.04 13.59
N GLY A 128 -2.38 11.31 13.70
CA GLY A 128 -2.72 12.16 14.84
C GLY A 128 -2.32 11.50 16.15
N ASN A 129 -3.29 11.35 17.07
CA ASN A 129 -3.09 10.70 18.38
C ASN A 129 -3.35 9.18 18.36
N ARG A 130 -3.57 8.55 17.20
CA ARG A 130 -3.80 7.10 17.14
C ARG A 130 -2.51 6.34 17.48
N GLN A 131 -2.68 5.23 18.20
CA GLN A 131 -1.56 4.35 18.53
C GLN A 131 -0.88 3.85 17.23
N PRO A 132 0.46 3.74 17.23
CA PRO A 132 1.18 3.19 16.09
C PRO A 132 0.92 1.68 15.97
N MET A 133 0.93 1.18 14.72
CA MET A 133 0.94 -0.27 14.47
C MET A 133 2.31 -0.80 14.88
N ASN A 134 2.41 -1.50 16.00
CA ASN A 134 3.71 -1.92 16.54
C ASN A 134 3.97 -3.42 16.36
N ASP A 135 2.91 -4.23 16.40
CA ASP A 135 2.97 -5.66 16.13
C ASP A 135 1.68 -6.10 15.43
N LEU A 136 1.83 -6.74 14.28
CA LEU A 136 0.73 -7.32 13.51
C LEU A 136 0.88 -8.84 13.40
N SER A 137 1.58 -9.45 14.36
CA SER A 137 1.72 -10.90 14.49
C SER A 137 0.38 -11.62 14.38
N GLY A 138 0.35 -12.65 13.54
CA GLY A 138 -0.86 -13.44 13.28
C GLY A 138 -1.87 -12.79 12.33
N LYS A 139 -1.73 -11.50 11.97
CA LYS A 139 -2.63 -10.82 11.03
C LYS A 139 -2.29 -11.12 9.57
N THR A 140 -3.30 -11.29 8.75
CA THR A 140 -3.21 -11.18 7.28
C THR A 140 -3.48 -9.73 6.89
N VAL A 141 -2.50 -9.08 6.30
CA VAL A 141 -2.62 -7.70 5.83
C VAL A 141 -3.02 -7.67 4.36
N ILE A 142 -3.99 -6.83 4.04
CA ILE A 142 -4.39 -6.48 2.67
C ILE A 142 -3.84 -5.08 2.38
N LEU A 143 -2.72 -5.02 1.67
CA LEU A 143 -2.10 -3.77 1.20
C LEU A 143 -2.88 -3.23 -0.01
N VAL A 144 -3.40 -2.02 0.11
CA VAL A 144 -4.24 -1.38 -0.92
C VAL A 144 -3.65 -0.05 -1.37
N ASP A 145 -3.66 0.19 -2.69
CA ASP A 145 -3.39 1.48 -3.31
C ASP A 145 -4.39 1.74 -4.44
N ASP A 146 -4.45 2.97 -4.97
CA ASP A 146 -5.32 3.28 -6.12
C ASP A 146 -4.72 2.82 -7.47
N GLY A 147 -3.45 2.43 -7.48
CA GLY A 147 -2.86 1.66 -8.57
C GLY A 147 -1.35 1.54 -8.41
N LEU A 148 -0.74 0.70 -9.23
CA LEU A 148 0.71 0.56 -9.28
C LEU A 148 1.26 1.37 -10.45
N ALA A 149 2.16 2.32 -10.19
CA ALA A 149 2.95 2.95 -11.23
C ALA A 149 4.27 2.20 -11.44
N THR A 150 5.27 2.45 -10.59
CA THR A 150 6.57 1.77 -10.60
C THR A 150 6.68 0.67 -9.55
N GLY A 151 5.64 0.48 -8.74
CA GLY A 151 5.63 -0.46 -7.61
C GLY A 151 6.53 -0.09 -6.42
N ALA A 152 7.34 0.97 -6.52
CA ALA A 152 8.34 1.32 -5.49
C ALA A 152 7.71 1.57 -4.11
N THR A 153 6.61 2.33 -4.05
CA THR A 153 5.90 2.60 -2.79
C THR A 153 5.28 1.33 -2.22
N MET A 154 4.70 0.47 -3.07
CA MET A 154 4.13 -0.81 -2.65
C MET A 154 5.19 -1.76 -2.09
N LYS A 155 6.35 -1.91 -2.75
CA LYS A 155 7.48 -2.70 -2.23
C LYS A 155 7.96 -2.19 -0.87
N SER A 156 7.96 -0.87 -0.70
CA SER A 156 8.29 -0.24 0.57
C SER A 156 7.25 -0.56 1.67
N ALA A 157 5.97 -0.58 1.32
CA ALA A 157 4.88 -0.99 2.22
C ALA A 157 4.98 -2.47 2.60
N ILE A 158 5.28 -3.36 1.64
CA ILE A 158 5.51 -4.79 1.86
C ILE A 158 6.64 -5.00 2.87
N ASN A 159 7.78 -4.32 2.69
CA ASN A 159 8.91 -4.42 3.62
C ASN A 159 8.55 -3.94 5.03
N THR A 160 7.77 -2.85 5.13
CA THR A 160 7.27 -2.36 6.42
C THR A 160 6.37 -3.40 7.09
N CYS A 161 5.45 -4.03 6.36
CA CYS A 161 4.57 -5.07 6.90
C CYS A 161 5.35 -6.31 7.35
N LYS A 162 6.38 -6.74 6.61
CA LYS A 162 7.26 -7.84 7.02
C LYS A 162 7.98 -7.55 8.34
N HIS A 163 8.40 -6.31 8.55
CA HIS A 163 9.01 -5.88 9.81
C HIS A 163 8.02 -5.91 10.99
N LEU A 164 6.73 -5.68 10.71
CA LEU A 164 5.64 -5.78 11.69
C LEU A 164 5.18 -7.23 11.97
N ASN A 165 5.95 -8.24 11.54
CA ASN A 165 5.71 -9.67 11.79
C ASN A 165 4.34 -10.20 11.31
N VAL A 166 3.78 -9.61 10.25
CA VAL A 166 2.50 -10.07 9.68
C VAL A 166 2.58 -11.54 9.25
N LYS A 167 1.47 -12.28 9.44
CA LYS A 167 1.37 -13.69 9.04
C LYS A 167 1.36 -13.86 7.52
N SER A 168 0.68 -12.95 6.82
CA SER A 168 0.47 -13.04 5.38
C SER A 168 0.24 -11.64 4.79
N ILE A 169 0.69 -11.44 3.56
CA ILE A 169 0.51 -10.19 2.81
C ILE A 169 -0.24 -10.49 1.51
N ILE A 170 -1.36 -9.80 1.34
CA ILE A 170 -2.13 -9.73 0.10
C ILE A 170 -1.98 -8.30 -0.44
N VAL A 171 -1.50 -8.14 -1.67
CA VAL A 171 -1.56 -6.85 -2.37
C VAL A 171 -2.83 -6.83 -3.20
N ALA A 172 -3.66 -5.79 -3.06
CA ALA A 172 -4.91 -5.63 -3.80
C ALA A 172 -4.95 -4.23 -4.40
N VAL A 173 -4.82 -4.16 -5.73
CA VAL A 173 -4.75 -2.90 -6.48
C VAL A 173 -5.70 -2.92 -7.68
N PRO A 174 -6.32 -1.79 -8.03
CA PRO A 174 -7.24 -1.74 -9.16
C PRO A 174 -6.51 -1.96 -10.49
N CYS A 175 -5.36 -1.32 -10.69
CA CYS A 175 -4.60 -1.46 -11.93
C CYS A 175 -3.09 -1.31 -11.76
N GLY A 176 -2.33 -1.76 -12.76
CA GLY A 176 -0.89 -1.57 -12.85
C GLY A 176 -0.29 -2.17 -14.13
N PRO A 177 0.99 -1.93 -14.42
CA PRO A 177 1.71 -2.64 -15.47
C PRO A 177 1.88 -4.14 -15.17
N ASP A 178 1.84 -4.98 -16.19
CA ASP A 178 2.06 -6.44 -16.07
C ASP A 178 3.43 -6.76 -15.42
N ASP A 179 4.49 -6.10 -15.89
CA ASP A 179 5.86 -6.30 -15.42
C ASP A 179 6.02 -5.95 -13.93
N ILE A 180 5.41 -4.84 -13.48
CA ILE A 180 5.43 -4.43 -12.07
C ILE A 180 4.63 -5.39 -11.18
N VAL A 181 3.50 -5.92 -11.67
CA VAL A 181 2.72 -6.92 -10.93
C VAL A 181 3.51 -8.22 -10.76
N GLU A 182 4.16 -8.70 -11.82
CA GLU A 182 5.01 -9.89 -11.76
C GLU A 182 6.26 -9.67 -10.89
N GLU A 183 6.84 -8.46 -10.92
CA GLU A 183 7.97 -8.11 -10.06
C GLU A 183 7.61 -8.13 -8.57
N ILE A 184 6.38 -7.74 -8.20
CA ILE A 184 5.93 -7.74 -6.79
C ILE A 184 5.53 -9.14 -6.31
N ARG A 185 4.98 -9.97 -7.20
CA ARG A 185 4.46 -11.31 -6.90
C ARG A 185 5.34 -12.16 -5.97
N PRO A 186 6.67 -12.30 -6.16
CA PRO A 186 7.51 -13.15 -5.30
C PRO A 186 7.65 -12.64 -3.86
N PHE A 187 7.30 -11.38 -3.56
CA PHE A 187 7.48 -10.79 -2.24
C PHE A 187 6.26 -10.92 -1.33
N VAL A 188 5.14 -11.44 -1.82
CA VAL A 188 3.83 -11.47 -1.14
C VAL A 188 3.15 -12.82 -1.32
N ASN A 189 2.19 -13.14 -0.46
CA ASN A 189 1.44 -14.40 -0.56
C ASN A 189 0.45 -14.37 -1.73
N LYS A 190 -0.12 -13.20 -2.02
CA LYS A 190 -1.04 -12.99 -3.14
C LYS A 190 -0.93 -11.56 -3.67
N ILE A 191 -1.06 -11.42 -4.98
CA ILE A 191 -1.28 -10.12 -5.64
C ILE A 191 -2.55 -10.20 -6.50
N ILE A 192 -3.45 -9.26 -6.27
CA ILE A 192 -4.70 -9.06 -6.98
C ILE A 192 -4.57 -7.73 -7.72
N CYS A 193 -4.55 -7.79 -9.04
CA CYS A 193 -4.62 -6.63 -9.92
C CYS A 193 -5.82 -6.85 -10.83
N LEU A 194 -6.80 -5.94 -10.84
CA LEU A 194 -8.03 -6.16 -11.62
C LEU A 194 -7.80 -5.95 -13.13
N THR A 195 -6.89 -5.05 -13.50
CA THR A 195 -6.59 -4.75 -14.91
C THR A 195 -5.12 -4.35 -15.13
N THR A 196 -4.57 -4.79 -16.26
CA THR A 196 -3.22 -4.39 -16.71
C THR A 196 -3.27 -3.85 -18.14
N PRO A 197 -3.58 -2.55 -18.31
CA PRO A 197 -3.69 -1.94 -19.63
C PRO A 197 -2.38 -2.05 -20.44
N HIS A 198 -2.47 -2.45 -21.72
CA HIS A 198 -1.32 -2.61 -22.62
C HIS A 198 -0.45 -1.35 -22.76
N SER A 199 -1.06 -0.17 -22.77
CA SER A 199 -0.39 1.12 -22.88
C SER A 199 -0.41 1.84 -21.54
N TYR A 200 0.11 1.20 -20.49
CA TYR A 200 0.15 1.80 -19.17
C TYR A 200 1.06 3.03 -19.12
N ARG A 201 0.51 4.19 -18.76
CA ARG A 201 1.26 5.46 -18.61
C ARG A 201 1.16 6.02 -17.20
N ALA A 202 -0.04 6.00 -16.62
CA ALA A 202 -0.28 6.51 -15.27
C ALA A 202 -1.51 5.85 -14.65
N VAL A 203 -1.55 5.79 -13.31
CA VAL A 203 -2.69 5.24 -12.55
C VAL A 203 -4.00 5.91 -12.96
N GLY A 204 -4.02 7.23 -13.13
CA GLY A 204 -5.22 7.99 -13.45
C GLY A 204 -5.90 7.58 -14.76
N GLN A 205 -5.21 6.91 -15.69
CA GLN A 205 -5.81 6.45 -16.94
C GLN A 205 -6.81 5.30 -16.73
N CYS A 206 -6.71 4.58 -15.62
CA CYS A 206 -7.62 3.50 -15.27
C CYS A 206 -8.96 4.02 -14.76
N TYR A 207 -9.13 5.33 -14.62
CA TYR A 207 -10.25 5.98 -13.98
C TYR A 207 -10.91 7.01 -14.90
N TYR A 208 -12.24 7.03 -14.94
CA TYR A 208 -13.00 8.10 -15.59
C TYR A 208 -12.88 9.41 -14.80
N SER A 209 -12.94 9.34 -13.47
CA SER A 209 -12.74 10.46 -12.56
C SER A 209 -11.64 10.14 -11.56
N PHE A 210 -10.57 10.95 -11.57
CA PHE A 210 -9.40 10.78 -10.71
C PHE A 210 -8.97 12.09 -10.04
N PRO A 211 -9.85 12.73 -9.24
CA PRO A 211 -9.51 13.96 -8.54
C PRO A 211 -8.37 13.71 -7.55
N GLN A 212 -7.61 14.75 -7.20
CA GLN A 212 -6.59 14.63 -6.18
C GLN A 212 -7.24 14.43 -4.81
N THR A 213 -6.93 13.33 -4.13
CA THR A 213 -7.40 13.10 -2.75
C THR A 213 -6.69 14.06 -1.80
N THR A 214 -7.43 14.68 -0.89
CA THR A 214 -6.89 15.65 0.10
C THR A 214 -6.47 14.98 1.40
N ASP A 215 -5.76 15.71 2.25
CA ASP A 215 -5.35 15.19 3.56
C ASP A 215 -6.58 15.09 4.50
N GLU A 216 -7.52 16.02 4.39
CA GLU A 216 -8.77 16.04 5.15
C GLU A 216 -9.65 14.81 4.86
N GLU A 217 -9.73 14.39 3.59
CA GLU A 217 -10.46 13.17 3.21
C GLU A 217 -9.86 11.93 3.88
N VAL A 218 -8.53 11.82 3.87
CA VAL A 218 -7.80 10.73 4.55
C VAL A 218 -8.10 10.74 6.05
N ILE A 219 -8.02 11.91 6.69
CA ILE A 219 -8.29 12.06 8.13
C ILE A 219 -9.74 11.68 8.47
N GLN A 220 -10.72 12.11 7.66
CA GLN A 220 -12.13 11.77 7.84
C GLN A 220 -12.38 10.26 7.74
N ILE A 221 -11.75 9.58 6.78
CA ILE A 221 -11.81 8.12 6.68
C ILE A 221 -11.24 7.48 7.94
N MET A 222 -10.06 7.91 8.37
CA MET A 222 -9.38 7.29 9.52
C MET A 222 -10.12 7.51 10.84
N LYS A 223 -10.94 8.55 10.99
CA LYS A 223 -11.79 8.72 12.18
C LYS A 223 -12.80 7.58 12.36
N LYS A 224 -13.29 6.97 11.28
CA LYS A 224 -14.24 5.85 11.34
C LYS A 224 -13.67 4.61 12.04
N TYR A 225 -12.35 4.47 12.05
CA TYR A 225 -11.65 3.30 12.56
C TYR A 225 -10.91 3.58 13.88
N GLN A 226 -11.06 4.76 14.48
CA GLN A 226 -10.39 5.13 15.74
C GLN A 226 -10.75 4.18 16.90
N ASP A 227 -12.02 3.81 17.05
CA ASP A 227 -12.48 2.96 18.17
C ASP A 227 -12.22 1.45 17.95
N LEU A 228 -11.96 1.04 16.70
CA LEU A 228 -11.64 -0.35 16.34
C LEU A 228 -10.16 -0.70 16.57
N THR A 229 -9.32 0.30 16.86
CA THR A 229 -7.87 0.17 17.12
C THR A 229 -7.56 -0.48 18.48
N ILE A 230 -8.56 -0.69 19.35
CA ILE A 230 -8.38 -1.23 20.71
C ILE A 230 -7.98 -2.73 20.72
N PHE A 231 -7.94 -3.40 19.55
CA PHE A 231 -7.70 -4.84 19.44
C PHE A 231 -6.43 -5.23 18.65
N TYR A 232 -5.41 -4.36 18.62
CA TYR A 232 -4.05 -4.77 18.28
C TYR A 232 -3.34 -5.32 19.50
#